data_AF-A0A3D0C799-F1
#
_entry.id   AF-A0A3D0C799-F1
#
_cell.length_a   1.000
_cell.length_b   1.000
_cell.length_c   1.000
_cell.angle_alpha   90.00
_cell.angle_beta   90.00
_cell.angle_gamma   90.00
#
_symmetry.space_group_name_H-M   'P 1'
#
loop_
_entity.id
_entity.type
_entity.pdbx_description
1 polymer ?
#
loop_
_entity_poly.entity_id
_entity_poly.type
_entity_poly.pdbx_seq_one_letter_code
_entity_poly.pdbx_strand_id
1 'polypeptide(L)' 'MELGALRGVFGIVALLAIAYALSSGKKSINLRTVGLAFALQVILGAFVLYVPFGKDVLLSMTNGVQSV' A
#
# COMPACT_ATOMS: atom_id res chain seq x y z
N MET A 1 11.00 6.43 20.38
CA MET A 1 11.17 6.06 18.95
C MET A 1 10.23 4.88 18.70
N GLU A 2 9.17 5.15 17.96
CA GLU A 2 7.92 4.39 17.92
C GLU A 2 8.08 2.97 17.37
N LEU A 3 7.68 1.95 18.13
CA LEU A 3 7.50 0.57 17.66
C LEU A 3 6.51 0.44 16.47
N GLY A 4 5.80 1.52 16.12
CA GLY A 4 4.78 1.55 15.08
C GLY A 4 5.32 1.24 13.67
N ALA A 5 6.46 1.82 13.29
CA ALA A 5 7.05 1.55 11.97
C ALA A 5 7.47 0.08 11.83
N LEU A 6 8.07 -0.49 12.89
CA LEU A 6 8.48 -1.90 12.92
C LEU A 6 7.27 -2.84 12.83
N ARG A 7 6.19 -2.53 13.55
CA ARG A 7 4.91 -3.28 13.46
C ARG A 7 4.29 -3.19 12.06
N GLY A 8 4.34 -2.02 11.43
CA GLY A 8 3.86 -1.83 10.05
C GLY A 8 4.62 -2.67 9.04
N VAL A 9 5.96 -2.65 9.09
CA VAL A 9 6.81 -3.47 8.23
C VAL A 9 6.58 -4.97 8.48
N PHE A 10 6.46 -5.38 9.74
CA PHE A 10 6.15 -6.77 10.09
C PHE A 10 4.81 -7.23 9.49
N GLY A 11 3.77 -6.37 9.55
CA GLY A 11 2.48 -6.65 8.92
C GLY A 11 2.58 -6.88 7.42
N ILE A 12 3.33 -6.03 6.70
CA ILE A 12 3.53 -6.18 5.25
C ILE A 12 4.19 -7.53 4.92
N VAL A 13 5.25 -7.88 5.65
CA VAL A 13 5.97 -9.15 5.44
C VAL A 13 5.06 -10.35 5.75
N ALA A 14 4.28 -10.29 6.83
CA ALA A 14 3.34 -11.35 7.19
C ALA A 14 2.27 -11.57 6.11
N LEU A 15 1.68 -10.49 5.57
CA LEU A 15 0.68 -10.57 4.51
C LEU A 15 1.27 -11.17 3.22
N LEU A 16 2.48 -10.76 2.83
CA LEU A 16 3.18 -11.33 1.67
C LEU A 16 3.51 -12.81 1.88
N ALA A 17 3.94 -13.20 3.08
CA ALA A 17 4.22 -14.60 3.43
C ALA A 17 2.96 -15.48 3.36
N ILE A 18 1.83 -14.98 3.88
CA ILE A 18 0.53 -15.67 3.79
C ILE A 18 0.09 -15.80 2.33
N ALA A 19 0.17 -14.71 1.54
CA ALA A 19 -0.17 -14.75 0.12
C ALA A 19 0.68 -15.75 -0.67
N TYR A 20 1.98 -15.84 -0.35
CA TYR A 20 2.87 -16.84 -0.93
C TYR A 20 2.54 -18.27 -0.48
N ALA A 21 2.23 -18.47 0.81
CA ALA A 21 1.90 -19.77 1.38
C ALA A 21 0.61 -20.36 0.78
N LEU A 22 -0.42 -19.52 0.61
CA LEU A 22 -1.70 -19.90 0.00
C LEU A 22 -1.64 -19.94 -1.55
N SER A 23 -0.56 -19.49 -2.17
CA SER A 23 -0.44 -19.54 -3.63
C SER A 23 -0.22 -20.98 -4.11
N SER A 24 -1.21 -21.53 -4.82
CA SER A 24 -1.08 -22.83 -5.50
C SER A 24 -0.05 -22.80 -6.63
N GLY A 25 0.22 -21.61 -7.19
CA GLY A 25 1.11 -21.39 -8.34
C GLY A 25 2.37 -20.60 -7.99
N LYS A 26 3.06 -20.94 -6.90
CA LYS A 26 4.28 -20.25 -6.41
C LYS A 26 5.31 -19.92 -7.51
N LYS A 27 5.45 -20.80 -8.51
CA LYS A 27 6.38 -20.65 -9.65
C LYS A 27 5.86 -19.72 -10.76
N SER A 28 4.55 -19.49 -10.82
CA SER A 28 3.89 -18.60 -11.78
C SER A 28 3.71 -17.17 -11.23
N ILE A 29 4.14 -16.91 -9.99
CA ILE A 29 4.12 -15.57 -9.42
C ILE A 29 5.06 -14.69 -10.25
N ASN A 30 4.48 -13.75 -10.99
CA ASN A 30 5.24 -12.80 -11.76
C ASN A 30 5.73 -11.67 -10.83
N LEU A 31 7.00 -11.78 -10.41
CA LEU A 31 7.63 -10.80 -9.51
C LEU A 31 7.64 -9.38 -10.09
N ARG A 32 7.62 -9.22 -11.43
CA ARG A 32 7.49 -7.89 -12.05
C ARG A 32 6.12 -7.29 -11.76
N THR A 33 5.05 -8.05 -11.94
CA THR A 33 3.69 -7.58 -11.68
C THR A 33 3.45 -7.31 -10.20
N VAL A 34 3.85 -8.24 -9.32
CA VAL A 34 3.67 -8.09 -7.86
C VAL A 34 4.54 -6.93 -7.32
N GLY A 35 5.78 -6.82 -7.79
CA GLY A 35 6.68 -5.72 -7.42
C GLY A 35 6.17 -4.36 -7.90
N LEU A 36 5.66 -4.27 -9.14
CA LEU A 36 5.05 -3.04 -9.65
C LEU A 36 3.78 -2.67 -8.87
N ALA A 37 2.91 -3.64 -8.58
CA ALA A 37 1.71 -3.40 -7.78
C ALA A 37 2.06 -2.88 -6.37
N PHE A 38 3.05 -3.50 -5.72
CA PHE A 38 3.53 -3.06 -4.40
C PHE A 38 4.17 -1.66 -4.47
N ALA A 39 5.00 -1.39 -5.48
CA ALA A 39 5.61 -0.08 -5.67
C ALA A 39 4.55 1.01 -5.89
N LEU A 40 3.56 0.77 -6.75
CA LEU A 40 2.44 1.67 -6.96
C LEU A 40 1.65 1.91 -5.67
N GLN A 41 1.40 0.86 -4.89
CA GLN A 41 0.72 0.97 -3.60
C GLN A 41 1.47 1.87 -2.62
N VAL A 42 2.79 1.69 -2.48
CA VAL A 42 3.62 2.52 -1.60
C VAL A 42 3.71 3.95 -2.12
N ILE A 43 3.89 4.15 -3.43
CA ILE A 43 3.98 5.48 -4.05
C ILE A 43 2.68 6.26 -3.85
N LEU A 44 1.53 5.65 -4.13
CA LEU A 44 0.24 6.33 -3.95
C LEU A 44 -0.04 6.62 -2.48
N GLY A 45 0.24 5.67 -1.58
CA GLY A 45 0.09 5.90 -0.14
C GLY A 45 1.00 7.02 0.37
N ALA A 46 2.27 7.04 -0.08
CA ALA A 46 3.20 8.09 0.27
C ALA A 46 2.79 9.44 -0.32
N PHE A 47 2.35 9.47 -1.58
CA PHE A 47 1.88 10.67 -2.25
C PHE A 47 0.71 11.30 -1.51
N VAL A 48 -0.33 10.51 -1.22
CA VAL A 48 -1.54 11.02 -0.59
C VAL A 48 -1.34 11.38 0.90
N LEU A 49 -0.46 10.68 1.62
CA LEU A 49 -0.31 10.87 3.07
C LEU A 49 0.87 11.78 3.47
N TYR A 50 1.86 11.98 2.61
CA TYR A 50 3.07 12.76 2.93
C TYR A 50 3.24 14.01 2.05
N VAL A 51 2.81 13.99 0.78
CA VAL A 51 2.97 15.15 -0.12
C VAL A 51 1.80 16.13 0.10
N PRO A 52 2.05 17.44 0.29
CA PRO A 52 0.99 18.42 0.54
C PRO A 52 -0.05 18.45 -0.59
N PHE A 53 0.40 18.46 -1.85
CA PHE A 53 -0.50 18.36 -3.00
C PHE A 53 -1.36 17.09 -2.99
N GLY A 54 -0.81 15.93 -2.58
CA GLY A 54 -1.56 14.69 -2.49
C GLY A 54 -2.65 14.73 -1.40
N LYS A 55 -2.38 15.42 -0.29
CA LYS A 55 -3.36 15.66 0.78
C LYS A 55 -4.49 16.58 0.30
N ASP A 56 -4.15 17.65 -0.42
CA ASP A 56 -5.15 18.60 -0.95
C ASP A 56 -6.09 17.93 -1.96
N VAL A 57 -5.55 17.06 -2.82
CA VAL A 57 -6.33 16.25 -3.75
C VAL A 57 -7.25 15.30 -2.99
N LEU A 58 -6.75 14.56 -1.99
CA LEU A 58 -7.57 13.66 -1.19
C LEU A 58 -8.66 14.40 -0.42
N LEU A 59 -8.35 15.58 0.13
CA LEU A 59 -9.29 16.43 0.85
C LEU A 59 -10.39 16.94 -0.09
N SER A 60 -10.03 17.36 -1.30
CA SER A 60 -10.99 17.79 -2.31
C SER A 60 -11.95 16.67 -2.71
N MET A 61 -11.42 15.46 -2.91
CA MET A 61 -12.24 14.27 -3.18
C MET A 61 -13.16 13.93 -2.00
N THR A 62 -12.65 14.01 -0.78
CA THR A 62 -13.42 13.74 0.45
C THR A 62 -14.56 14.74 0.61
N ASN A 63 -14.30 16.04 0.41
CA ASN A 63 -15.32 17.08 0.46
C ASN A 63 -16.40 16.89 -0.62
N GLY A 64 -16.01 16.45 -1.82
CA GLY A 64 -16.95 16.09 -2.89
C GLY A 64 -17.91 14.96 -2.47
N VAL A 65 -17.40 13.90 -1.86
CA VAL A 65 -18.21 12.77 -1.36
C VAL A 65 -19.03 13.15 -0.12
N GLN A 66 -18.55 14.07 0.73
CA GLN A 66 -19.31 14.55 1.89
C GLN A 66 -20.43 15.53 1.52
N SER A 67 -20.36 16.12 0.33
CA SER A 67 -21.36 17.09 -0.15
C SER A 67 -22.63 16.44 -0.71
N VAL A 68 -22.62 15.11 -0.89
CA VAL A 68 -23.79 14.30 -1.27
C VAL A 68 -24.40 13.63 -0.05
#